data_AF-A0A9D5EQG4-F1
#
_entry.id   AF-A0A9D5EQG4-F1
#
_cell.length_a   1.000
_cell.length_b   1.000
_cell.length_c   1.000
_cell.angle_alpha   90.00
_cell.angle_beta   90.00
_cell.angle_gamma   90.00
#
_symmetry.space_group_name_H-M   'P 1'
#
loop_
_entity.id
_entity.type
_entity.pdbx_description
1 polymer ?
#
loop_
_entity_poly.entity_id
_entity_poly.type
_entity_poly.pdbx_seq_one_letter_code
_entity_poly.pdbx_strand_id
1 'polypeptide(L)'
;MAHEIDMTTGRPAVMVAGDPPWHKLGQNVSEAQSSSEAMHLAGLDWVVQQWNLVARCEGIEHEVTGRVANIRSDTKAILGVVSTGYRVFQNRAAFEFFDAIVQEKLAVYETAGSLRGGRQVWILARLPKTLRAAGEDEIRPYVLLTNSHDGSKALRMIPTTIRVVCANTLNLAL
;
A
#
# COMPACT_ATOMS: atom_id res chain seq x y z
N MET A 1 1.84 -16.04 -13.32
CA MET A 1 1.53 -15.59 -11.94
C MET A 1 1.23 -14.10 -11.99
N ALA A 2 0.05 -13.67 -11.53
CA ALA A 2 -0.31 -12.25 -11.56
C ALA A 2 0.35 -11.51 -10.39
N HIS A 3 0.96 -10.36 -10.65
CA HIS A 3 1.56 -9.50 -9.62
C HIS A 3 0.50 -8.68 -8.84
N GLU A 4 -0.70 -8.53 -9.41
CA GLU A 4 -1.83 -7.73 -8.91
C GLU A 4 -1.55 -6.24 -8.62
N ILE A 5 -0.39 -5.71 -9.02
CA ILE A 5 -0.10 -4.26 -9.02
C ILE A 5 -1.26 -3.48 -9.66
N ASP A 6 -1.67 -2.40 -8.99
CA ASP A 6 -2.68 -1.47 -9.48
C ASP A 6 -2.19 -0.71 -10.72
N MET A 7 -3.00 -0.77 -11.78
CA MET A 7 -2.78 -0.14 -13.08
C MET A 7 -3.89 0.86 -13.46
N THR A 8 -4.79 1.19 -12.52
CA THR A 8 -6.03 1.95 -12.79
C THR A 8 -5.78 3.38 -13.29
N THR A 9 -4.59 3.93 -13.08
CA THR A 9 -4.18 5.26 -13.57
C THR A 9 -3.42 5.20 -14.89
N GLY A 10 -3.29 4.03 -15.51
CA GLY A 10 -2.48 3.81 -16.73
C GLY A 10 -0.98 3.67 -16.46
N ARG A 11 -0.51 3.90 -15.23
CA ARG A 11 0.85 3.61 -14.76
C ARG A 11 0.83 2.61 -13.60
N PRO A 12 1.86 1.75 -13.44
CA PRO A 12 1.98 0.89 -12.27
C PRO A 12 2.10 1.74 -10.99
N ALA A 13 1.20 1.53 -10.03
CA ALA A 13 1.25 2.16 -8.72
C ALA A 13 2.20 1.39 -7.78
N VAL A 14 3.49 1.47 -8.08
CA VAL A 14 4.54 0.86 -7.25
C VAL A 14 5.85 1.64 -7.39
N MET A 15 6.58 1.77 -6.29
CA MET A 15 7.94 2.26 -6.22
C MET A 15 8.86 1.16 -5.69
N VAL A 16 10.13 1.19 -6.13
CA VAL A 16 11.13 0.17 -5.79
C VAL A 16 12.51 0.82 -5.62
N ALA A 17 13.24 0.47 -4.57
CA ALA A 17 14.63 0.87 -4.36
C ALA A 17 15.60 -0.14 -4.98
N GLY A 18 16.63 0.32 -5.69
CA GLY A 18 17.64 -0.54 -6.29
C GLY A 18 17.10 -1.40 -7.43
N ASP A 19 17.42 -2.69 -7.43
CA ASP A 19 17.13 -3.57 -8.56
C ASP A 19 15.62 -3.78 -8.79
N PRO A 20 15.18 -3.71 -10.05
CA PRO A 20 13.78 -3.91 -10.39
C PRO A 20 13.34 -5.34 -10.07
N PRO A 21 12.09 -5.54 -9.62
CA PRO A 21 11.53 -6.86 -9.43
C PRO A 21 11.37 -7.60 -10.76
N TRP A 22 11.11 -8.91 -10.69
CA TRP A 22 10.95 -9.79 -11.85
C TRP A 22 9.96 -9.28 -12.92
N HIS A 23 8.91 -8.55 -12.51
CA HIS A 23 7.91 -7.99 -13.42
C HIS A 23 8.33 -6.66 -14.06
N LYS A 24 9.50 -6.12 -13.68
CA LYS A 24 10.07 -4.86 -14.19
C LYS A 24 9.13 -3.65 -14.08
N LEU A 25 8.23 -3.67 -13.09
CA LEU A 25 7.35 -2.54 -12.79
C LEU A 25 7.88 -1.80 -11.58
N GLY A 26 7.71 -0.50 -11.60
CA GLY A 26 7.97 0.39 -10.48
C GLY A 26 8.92 1.52 -10.81
N GLN A 27 8.68 2.66 -10.18
CA GLN A 27 9.56 3.82 -10.28
C GLN A 27 10.70 3.66 -9.27
N ASN A 28 11.93 3.97 -9.70
CA ASN A 28 13.08 3.81 -8.84
C ASN A 28 13.06 4.88 -7.73
N VAL A 29 13.04 4.44 -6.47
CA VAL A 29 12.98 5.30 -5.28
C VAL A 29 14.36 5.62 -4.70
N SER A 30 15.46 5.19 -5.35
CA SER A 30 16.83 5.55 -4.95
C SER A 30 17.03 7.07 -4.83
N GLU A 31 16.12 7.84 -5.43
CA GLU A 31 16.11 9.29 -5.43
C GLU A 31 15.19 9.89 -4.33
N ALA A 32 14.28 9.13 -3.72
CA ALA A 32 13.30 9.71 -2.81
C ALA A 32 13.89 10.06 -1.44
N GLN A 33 13.83 11.34 -1.10
CA GLN A 33 14.36 11.87 0.16
C GLN A 33 13.27 12.13 1.21
N SER A 34 11.99 11.93 0.87
CA SER A 34 10.83 12.21 1.74
C SER A 34 9.64 11.27 1.52
N SER A 35 8.73 11.17 2.50
CA SER A 35 7.43 10.49 2.34
C SER A 35 6.65 10.97 1.14
N SER A 36 6.63 12.30 0.94
CA SER A 36 5.80 12.92 -0.10
C SER A 36 6.26 12.46 -1.48
N GLU A 37 7.58 12.43 -1.70
CA GLU A 37 8.17 11.95 -2.94
C GLU A 37 7.95 10.44 -3.12
N ALA A 38 8.19 9.65 -2.08
CA ALA A 38 7.95 8.22 -2.08
C ALA A 38 6.48 7.88 -2.42
N MET A 39 5.53 8.57 -1.78
CA MET A 39 4.09 8.42 -2.01
C MET A 39 3.70 8.80 -3.45
N HIS A 40 4.29 9.86 -3.99
CA HIS A 40 4.06 10.29 -5.36
C HIS A 40 4.58 9.26 -6.39
N LEU A 41 5.83 8.80 -6.23
CA LEU A 41 6.45 7.77 -7.07
C LEU A 41 5.65 6.47 -7.02
N ALA A 42 5.19 6.07 -5.84
CA ALA A 42 4.34 4.89 -5.65
C ALA A 42 2.93 5.03 -6.23
N GLY A 43 2.50 6.24 -6.60
CA GLY A 43 1.14 6.50 -7.09
C GLY A 43 0.07 6.35 -6.00
N LEU A 44 0.41 6.75 -4.77
CA LEU A 44 -0.44 6.59 -3.57
C LEU A 44 -0.95 7.92 -3.00
N ASP A 45 -0.71 9.05 -3.67
CA ASP A 45 -1.12 10.41 -3.24
C ASP A 45 -2.63 10.71 -3.46
N TRP A 46 -3.46 9.68 -3.36
CA TRP A 46 -4.92 9.78 -3.37
C TRP A 46 -5.47 9.56 -1.96
N VAL A 47 -6.63 10.14 -1.70
CA VAL A 47 -7.36 9.95 -0.45
C VAL A 47 -8.55 9.04 -0.67
N VAL A 48 -8.91 8.30 0.38
CA VAL A 48 -10.14 7.51 0.39
C VAL A 48 -11.27 8.34 0.99
N GLN A 49 -12.36 8.45 0.23
CA GLN A 49 -13.60 9.12 0.58
C GLN A 49 -14.67 8.07 0.85
N GLN A 50 -15.55 8.32 1.82
CA GLN A 50 -16.68 7.43 2.10
C GLN A 50 -17.94 8.05 1.51
N TRP A 51 -18.59 7.37 0.56
CA TRP A 51 -19.82 7.82 -0.07
C TRP A 51 -20.99 6.94 0.37
N ASN A 52 -22.16 7.56 0.57
CA ASN A 52 -23.39 6.84 0.86
C ASN A 52 -23.81 5.99 -0.33
N LEU A 53 -24.48 4.88 -0.04
CA LEU A 53 -24.93 3.92 -1.03
C LEU A 53 -26.44 4.06 -1.26
N VAL A 54 -26.86 3.97 -2.51
CA VAL A 54 -28.26 3.94 -2.92
C VAL A 54 -28.49 2.70 -3.78
N ALA A 55 -29.43 1.84 -3.37
CA ALA A 55 -29.89 0.73 -4.19
C ALA A 55 -31.03 1.21 -5.09
N ARG A 56 -30.95 0.90 -6.39
CA ARG A 56 -31.97 1.26 -7.38
C ARG A 56 -32.53 0.01 -8.05
N CYS A 57 -33.84 -0.15 -8.03
CA CYS A 57 -34.56 -1.22 -8.72
C CYS A 57 -35.85 -0.66 -9.33
N GLU A 58 -36.08 -0.83 -10.62
CA GLU A 58 -37.31 -0.39 -11.30
C GLU A 58 -37.69 1.08 -11.05
N GLY A 59 -36.70 1.96 -10.91
CA GLY A 59 -36.90 3.39 -10.61
C GLY A 59 -37.15 3.72 -9.14
N ILE A 60 -37.26 2.72 -8.27
CA ILE A 60 -37.32 2.90 -6.82
C ILE A 60 -35.90 3.01 -6.26
N GLU A 61 -35.66 4.00 -5.40
CA GLU A 61 -34.40 4.22 -4.71
C GLU A 61 -34.54 3.98 -3.22
N HIS A 62 -33.61 3.22 -2.65
CA HIS A 62 -33.49 3.02 -1.22
C HIS A 62 -32.07 3.35 -0.77
N GLU A 63 -31.94 4.26 0.19
CA GLU A 63 -30.66 4.48 0.87
C GLU A 63 -30.25 3.23 1.64
N VAL A 64 -29.01 2.78 1.43
CA VAL A 64 -28.45 1.64 2.14
C VAL A 64 -27.85 2.13 3.45
N THR A 65 -28.57 1.91 4.55
CA THR A 65 -28.12 2.33 5.88
C THR A 65 -27.06 1.38 6.46
N GLY A 66 -26.16 1.92 7.29
CA GLY A 66 -25.12 1.14 7.96
C GLY A 66 -23.94 0.69 7.07
N ARG A 67 -23.95 1.02 5.78
CA ARG A 67 -22.88 0.73 4.83
C ARG A 67 -22.49 1.98 4.04
N VAL A 68 -21.20 2.09 3.71
CA VAL A 68 -20.64 3.15 2.87
C VAL A 68 -19.64 2.57 1.87
N ALA A 69 -19.50 3.19 0.72
CA ALA A 69 -18.47 2.84 -0.26
C ALA A 69 -17.19 3.64 0.01
N ASN A 70 -16.07 2.95 0.15
CA ASN A 70 -14.75 3.57 0.12
C ASN A 70 -14.34 3.78 -1.34
N ILE A 71 -14.08 5.03 -1.71
CA ILE A 71 -13.81 5.46 -3.08
C ILE A 71 -12.52 6.27 -3.10
N ARG A 72 -11.62 5.96 -4.03
CA ARG A 72 -10.39 6.75 -4.20
C ARG A 72 -10.64 8.05 -4.95
N SER A 73 -10.00 9.13 -4.50
CA SER A 73 -10.30 10.49 -4.95
C SER A 73 -9.91 10.79 -6.39
N ASP A 74 -8.91 10.09 -6.94
CA ASP A 74 -8.31 10.33 -8.25
C ASP A 74 -9.07 9.65 -9.40
N THR A 75 -9.33 8.34 -9.30
CA THR A 75 -10.02 7.58 -10.36
C THR A 75 -11.51 7.39 -10.10
N LYS A 76 -11.98 7.75 -8.90
CA LYS A 76 -13.34 7.45 -8.40
C LYS A 76 -13.70 5.97 -8.38
N ALA A 77 -12.71 5.08 -8.47
CA ALA A 77 -12.94 3.65 -8.36
C ALA A 77 -13.42 3.29 -6.94
N ILE A 78 -14.42 2.41 -6.88
CA ILE A 78 -14.90 1.82 -5.63
C ILE A 78 -13.87 0.78 -5.17
N LEU A 79 -13.28 1.00 -4.00
CA LEU A 79 -12.35 0.09 -3.37
C LEU A 79 -13.10 -1.04 -2.68
N GLY A 80 -14.15 -0.72 -1.93
CA GLY A 80 -15.01 -1.71 -1.28
C GLY A 80 -16.17 -1.06 -0.52
N VAL A 81 -17.10 -1.90 -0.06
CA VAL A 81 -18.23 -1.49 0.77
C VAL A 81 -17.97 -1.93 2.21
N VAL A 82 -17.96 -0.98 3.13
CA VAL A 82 -17.62 -1.19 4.54
C VAL A 82 -18.77 -0.75 5.44
N SER A 83 -18.72 -1.07 6.74
CA SER A 83 -19.67 -0.50 7.70
C SER A 83 -19.41 0.99 7.91
N THR A 84 -20.42 1.74 8.33
CA THR A 84 -20.27 3.15 8.73
C THR A 84 -19.29 3.36 9.89
N GLY A 85 -19.03 2.32 10.69
CA GLY A 85 -18.04 2.33 11.76
C GLY A 85 -16.58 2.13 11.29
N TYR A 86 -16.36 1.76 10.03
CA TYR A 86 -15.01 1.57 9.49
C TYR A 86 -14.29 2.93 9.41
N ARG A 87 -13.14 3.03 10.08
CA ARG A 87 -12.28 4.21 10.03
C ARG A 87 -11.22 4.03 8.96
N VAL A 88 -11.25 4.93 7.98
CA VAL A 88 -10.27 4.96 6.90
C VAL A 88 -8.92 5.41 7.45
N PHE A 89 -7.91 4.55 7.35
CA PHE A 89 -6.51 4.91 7.57
C PHE A 89 -5.90 5.37 6.24
N GLN A 90 -5.63 6.67 6.10
CA GLN A 90 -5.20 7.28 4.84
C GLN A 90 -3.77 6.86 4.47
N ASN A 91 -3.48 6.77 3.16
CA ASN A 91 -2.14 6.46 2.66
C ASN A 91 -1.11 7.46 3.21
N ARG A 92 -1.44 8.76 3.20
CA ARG A 92 -0.59 9.83 3.75
C ARG A 92 -0.17 9.56 5.20
N ALA A 93 -1.11 9.17 6.07
CA ALA A 93 -0.81 8.85 7.46
C ALA A 93 0.14 7.65 7.60
N ALA A 94 0.05 6.66 6.70
CA ALA A 94 0.97 5.53 6.65
C ALA A 94 2.40 5.97 6.30
N PHE A 95 2.54 6.87 5.33
CA PHE A 95 3.85 7.42 4.95
C PHE A 95 4.43 8.36 6.02
N GLU A 96 3.61 9.22 6.63
CA GLU A 96 4.03 10.08 7.75
C GLU A 96 4.58 9.28 8.94
N PHE A 97 4.00 8.10 9.21
CA PHE A 97 4.52 7.19 10.22
C PHE A 97 5.94 6.70 9.90
N PHE A 98 6.22 6.32 8.64
CA PHE A 98 7.57 5.90 8.25
C PHE A 98 8.55 7.06 8.19
N ASP A 99 8.10 8.28 7.91
CA ASP A 99 8.98 9.44 7.88
C ASP A 99 9.66 9.70 9.22
N ALA A 100 8.97 9.53 10.34
CA ALA A 100 9.60 9.62 11.66
C ALA A 100 10.77 8.63 11.80
N ILE A 101 10.59 7.40 11.30
CA ILE A 101 11.61 6.33 11.36
C ILE A 101 12.76 6.60 10.38
N VAL A 102 12.44 7.07 9.17
CA VAL A 102 13.42 7.36 8.11
C VAL A 102 14.26 8.59 8.45
N GLN A 103 13.65 9.64 9.02
CA GLN A 103 14.35 10.86 9.44
C GLN A 103 15.37 10.60 10.56
N GLU A 104 15.06 9.69 11.49
CA GLU A 104 16.01 9.21 12.50
C GLU A 104 17.10 8.29 11.92
N LYS A 105 17.11 8.05 10.60
CA LYS A 105 18.02 7.14 9.87
C LYS A 105 17.93 5.69 10.38
N LEU A 106 16.79 5.32 10.97
CA LEU A 106 16.52 3.98 11.48
C LEU A 106 15.93 3.04 10.42
N ALA A 107 15.51 3.58 9.27
CA ALA A 107 15.10 2.80 8.11
C ALA A 107 15.26 3.59 6.81
N VAL A 108 15.21 2.89 5.68
CA VAL A 108 15.18 3.48 4.33
C VAL A 108 14.01 2.88 3.56
N TYR A 109 13.24 3.68 2.83
CA TYR A 109 12.17 3.15 1.97
C TYR A 109 12.72 2.13 0.97
N GLU A 110 12.08 0.96 0.90
CA GLU A 110 12.49 -0.13 0.01
C GLU A 110 11.50 -0.29 -1.13
N THR A 111 10.21 -0.42 -0.82
CA THR A 111 9.13 -0.52 -1.81
C THR A 111 7.84 0.01 -1.22
N ALA A 112 6.97 0.55 -2.05
CA ALA A 112 5.57 0.78 -1.68
C ALA A 112 4.70 0.68 -2.91
N GLY A 113 3.42 0.40 -2.73
CA GLY A 113 2.50 0.37 -3.86
C GLY A 113 1.08 0.01 -3.48
N SER A 114 0.26 -0.11 -4.52
CA SER A 114 -1.11 -0.58 -4.42
C SER A 114 -1.34 -1.88 -5.20
N LEU A 115 -2.22 -2.71 -4.67
CA LEU A 115 -2.67 -3.96 -5.26
C LEU A 115 -4.17 -3.92 -5.54
N ARG A 116 -4.60 -4.74 -6.50
CA ARG A 116 -6.02 -5.02 -6.80
C ARG A 116 -6.84 -3.76 -7.06
N GLY A 117 -6.25 -2.79 -7.75
CA GLY A 117 -6.92 -1.55 -8.15
C GLY A 117 -7.11 -0.52 -7.04
N GLY A 118 -6.22 -0.46 -6.04
CA GLY A 118 -6.35 0.48 -4.92
C GLY A 118 -6.81 -0.15 -3.61
N ARG A 119 -7.31 -1.39 -3.63
CA ARG A 119 -7.97 -2.03 -2.47
C ARG A 119 -7.02 -2.30 -1.32
N GLN A 120 -5.80 -2.72 -1.64
CA GLN A 120 -4.76 -2.98 -0.66
C GLN A 120 -3.54 -2.12 -0.99
N VAL A 121 -2.88 -1.61 0.04
CA VAL A 121 -1.62 -0.87 -0.09
C VAL A 121 -0.56 -1.47 0.83
N TRP A 122 0.71 -1.29 0.49
CA TRP A 122 1.83 -1.62 1.36
C TRP A 122 2.91 -0.56 1.30
N ILE A 123 3.67 -0.46 2.39
CA ILE A 123 4.90 0.30 2.52
C ILE A 123 5.91 -0.60 3.21
N LEU A 124 7.10 -0.70 2.64
CA LEU A 124 8.20 -1.50 3.16
C LEU A 124 9.41 -0.59 3.36
N ALA A 125 9.97 -0.60 4.56
CA ALA A 125 11.22 0.08 4.86
C ALA A 125 12.28 -0.92 5.32
N ARG A 126 13.50 -0.80 4.79
CA ARG A 126 14.66 -1.60 5.16
C ARG A 126 15.31 -1.04 6.40
N LEU A 127 15.55 -1.88 7.39
CA LEU A 127 16.29 -1.52 8.59
C LEU A 127 17.82 -1.54 8.30
N PRO A 128 18.63 -0.74 9.01
CA PRO A 128 20.06 -0.58 8.71
C PRO A 128 20.90 -1.82 9.02
N LYS A 129 20.38 -2.76 9.82
CA LYS A 129 21.12 -3.94 10.26
C LYS A 129 21.00 -5.06 9.23
N THR A 130 22.09 -5.41 8.55
CA THR A 130 22.17 -6.69 7.82
C THR A 130 22.52 -7.80 8.79
N LEU A 131 21.73 -8.87 8.80
CA LEU A 131 22.03 -10.09 9.54
C LEU A 131 22.81 -11.05 8.63
N ARG A 132 23.68 -11.87 9.20
CA ARG A 132 24.39 -12.92 8.45
C ARG A 132 24.03 -14.28 9.03
N ALA A 133 23.49 -15.16 8.21
CA ALA A 133 23.32 -16.56 8.54
C ALA A 133 24.47 -17.37 7.91
N ALA A 134 25.01 -18.33 8.66
CA ALA A 134 26.09 -19.21 8.20
C ALA A 134 27.31 -18.49 7.57
N GLY A 135 27.61 -17.26 8.01
CA GLY A 135 28.79 -16.48 7.59
C GLY A 135 28.62 -15.69 6.29
N GLU A 136 27.91 -16.23 5.30
CA GLU A 136 27.83 -15.65 3.94
C GLU A 136 26.44 -15.20 3.51
N ASP A 137 25.36 -15.73 4.12
CA ASP A 137 24.00 -15.43 3.68
C ASP A 137 23.49 -14.13 4.32
N GLU A 138 23.39 -13.07 3.52
CA GLU A 138 22.94 -11.76 3.96
C GLU A 138 21.41 -11.69 4.04
N ILE A 139 20.90 -11.60 5.27
CA ILE A 139 19.48 -11.42 5.55
C ILE A 139 19.22 -9.94 5.84
N ARG A 140 18.38 -9.32 5.01
CA ARG A 140 17.94 -7.93 5.17
C ARG A 140 16.59 -7.90 5.91
N PRO A 141 16.51 -7.29 7.10
CA PRO A 141 15.26 -7.10 7.80
C PRO A 141 14.54 -5.84 7.31
N TYR A 142 13.22 -5.93 7.29
CA TYR A 142 12.30 -4.89 6.87
C TYR A 142 11.19 -4.70 7.92
N VAL A 143 10.59 -3.51 7.92
CA VAL A 143 9.30 -3.25 8.55
C VAL A 143 8.28 -3.08 7.43
N LEU A 144 7.25 -3.92 7.45
CA LEU A 144 6.14 -3.90 6.51
C LEU A 144 4.93 -3.27 7.19
N LEU A 145 4.34 -2.26 6.56
CA LEU A 145 2.98 -1.81 6.84
C LEU A 145 2.08 -2.19 5.66
N THR A 146 0.93 -2.79 5.94
CA THR A 146 -0.09 -3.03 4.92
C THR A 146 -1.47 -2.65 5.45
N ASN A 147 -2.28 -2.07 4.58
CA ASN A 147 -3.64 -1.67 4.87
C ASN A 147 -4.57 -2.13 3.74
N SER A 148 -5.83 -2.42 4.09
CA SER A 148 -6.89 -2.72 3.13
C SER A 148 -8.03 -1.73 3.26
N HIS A 149 -8.26 -0.97 2.21
CA HIS A 149 -9.32 0.02 2.11
C HIS A 149 -10.70 -0.60 1.83
N ASP A 150 -10.76 -1.88 1.44
CA ASP A 150 -12.01 -2.62 1.28
C ASP A 150 -12.52 -3.28 2.57
N GLY A 151 -11.77 -3.14 3.68
CA GLY A 151 -12.10 -3.75 4.97
C GLY A 151 -11.79 -5.25 5.08
N SER A 152 -11.18 -5.87 4.06
CA SER A 152 -10.88 -7.32 4.07
C SER A 152 -9.72 -7.72 5.01
N LYS A 153 -8.85 -6.77 5.37
CA LYS A 153 -7.72 -6.99 6.28
C LYS A 153 -7.56 -5.79 7.21
N ALA A 154 -7.15 -6.06 8.44
CA ALA A 154 -6.74 -5.01 9.37
C ALA A 154 -5.42 -4.36 8.91
N LEU A 155 -5.25 -3.08 9.28
CA LEU A 155 -3.94 -2.43 9.26
C LEU A 155 -2.96 -3.28 10.07
N ARG A 156 -1.85 -3.68 9.46
CA ARG A 156 -0.79 -4.44 10.13
C ARG A 156 0.55 -3.77 9.89
N MET A 157 1.35 -3.73 10.96
CA MET A 157 2.77 -3.38 10.89
C MET A 157 3.56 -4.52 11.51
N ILE A 158 4.43 -5.17 10.73
CA ILE A 158 5.16 -6.36 11.15
C ILE A 158 6.61 -6.34 10.66
N PRO A 159 7.57 -6.88 11.43
CA PRO A 159 8.90 -7.15 10.92
C PRO A 159 8.86 -8.33 9.93
N THR A 160 9.65 -8.26 8.86
CA THR A 160 9.77 -9.34 7.87
C THR A 160 11.16 -9.34 7.23
N THR A 161 11.60 -10.48 6.71
CA THR A 161 12.81 -10.59 5.86
C THR A 161 12.46 -10.69 4.37
N ILE A 162 11.16 -10.65 4.03
CA ILE A 162 10.66 -10.74 2.67
C ILE A 162 10.59 -9.35 2.04
N ARG A 163 11.29 -9.15 0.93
CA ARG A 163 11.15 -7.94 0.10
C ARG A 163 9.83 -7.98 -0.68
N VAL A 164 8.84 -7.25 -0.20
CA VAL A 164 7.51 -7.19 -0.81
C VAL A 164 7.50 -6.36 -2.08
N VAL A 165 7.31 -6.98 -3.23
CA VAL A 165 7.25 -6.30 -4.54
C VAL A 165 5.90 -6.47 -5.24
N CYS A 166 5.09 -7.42 -4.80
CA CYS A 166 3.78 -7.73 -5.37
C CYS A 166 2.89 -8.50 -4.38
N ALA A 167 1.66 -8.84 -4.79
CA ALA A 167 0.71 -9.58 -3.94
C ALA A 167 1.25 -10.92 -3.42
N ASN A 168 2.01 -11.66 -4.23
CA ASN A 168 2.56 -12.96 -3.82
C ASN A 168 3.55 -12.81 -2.67
N THR A 169 4.50 -11.88 -2.80
CA THR A 169 5.48 -11.60 -1.73
C THR A 169 4.83 -10.97 -0.51
N LEU A 170 3.75 -10.21 -0.69
CA LEU A 170 2.99 -9.67 0.43
C LEU A 170 2.32 -10.79 1.23
N ASN A 171 1.72 -11.77 0.55
CA ASN A 171 1.12 -12.92 1.23
C ASN A 171 2.17 -13.79 1.91
N LEU A 172 3.38 -13.91 1.35
CA LEU A 172 4.49 -14.63 1.99
C LEU A 172 4.99 -13.91 3.25
N ALA A 173 4.90 -12.58 3.30
CA ALA A 173 5.36 -11.77 4.42
C ALA A 173 4.38 -11.69 5.60
N LEU A 174 3.11 -12.08 5.41
CA LEU A 174 1.99 -11.88 6.33
C LEU A 174 1.58 -13.13 7.11
#